data_AF-A0A7W1TFS8-F1
#
_entry.id   AF-A0A7W1TFS8-F1
#
_cell.length_a   1.000
_cell.length_b   1.000
_cell.length_c   1.000
_cell.angle_alpha   90.00
_cell.angle_beta   90.00
_cell.angle_gamma   90.00
#
_symmetry.space_group_name_H-M   'P 1'
#
loop_
_entity.id
_entity.type
_entity.pdbx_description
1 polymer ?
#
loop_
_entity_poly.entity_id
_entity_poly.type
_entity_poly.pdbx_seq_one_letter_code
_entity_poly.pdbx_strand_id
1 'polypeptide(L)'
;MAFRHVFLALALAVLSAGVDAMDAPSGVLAIPAGDQDEVPCGGAAVVVEMPGLGRMILTLEEALPGAGRSGDKGAAKLSSHIDLVLPGGRRGSATIVRRGAVTGALLLHPDLVLDDSVAKPLELADSAQLHVGDTVWTAGNAFGALEQDGAAAISRGVISGLYAIPSGSPPVRGRGGRILSSYRGAVIEIDAAVNDGNHGGALLDGAGRLIGLVSLGTARERRLGTAVPIHLVMKDLECAPTLAEPAAERDPLERSLVRAAAAVAPAIALVYIERPSGLGNPEAMPRPTRLVDEVPAYDRERLQNWWSGYYHQQQMFYTDQPISALVIDATSGLLLTAASNLHGEAEVGSVLVPGKAAIPCKVLARHLPLDLALLKAEQPLPFPTLTLAKDPHLALGEPIAVAARHIAGGGHTMTVGVVSATGRRRTRNDFAFTQTDAHVNYGSLGGAVVDAQGAVVGMVVMLGPDDGNWPWMINSGVGLFADSASIARVLPELIAGRTTGSAPPIGLGVLLKRGLAKDGMEVESVTPGSGADKGGVKPGDIITALDGLPTRDIGAIGRGVMKHRTGEHVALSVRRGAETVALTVEIGALAK
;
A
#
# COMPACT_ATOMS: atom_id res chain seq x y z
N MET A 1 1.88 44.04 -29.60
CA MET A 1 2.17 42.64 -30.00
C MET A 1 3.50 42.12 -29.44
N ALA A 2 4.56 42.92 -29.35
CA ALA A 2 5.87 42.47 -28.83
C ALA A 2 5.87 41.93 -27.38
N PHE A 3 5.03 42.46 -26.49
CA PHE A 3 4.95 42.00 -25.08
C PHE A 3 4.34 40.59 -24.90
N ARG A 4 3.47 40.15 -25.83
CA ARG A 4 2.86 38.81 -25.77
C ARG A 4 3.81 37.70 -26.21
N HIS A 5 4.79 38.02 -27.06
CA HIS A 5 5.78 37.05 -27.53
C HIS A 5 6.91 36.82 -26.52
N VAL A 6 7.27 37.81 -25.72
CA VAL A 6 8.25 37.65 -24.63
C VAL A 6 7.68 36.76 -23.52
N PHE A 7 6.41 36.91 -23.15
CA PHE A 7 5.77 36.05 -22.16
C PHE A 7 5.57 34.61 -22.65
N LEU A 8 5.24 34.42 -23.92
CA LEU A 8 5.11 33.08 -24.51
C LEU A 8 6.48 32.41 -24.66
N ALA A 9 7.54 33.16 -24.99
CA ALA A 9 8.91 32.67 -25.06
C ALA A 9 9.50 32.37 -23.67
N LEU A 10 9.17 33.15 -22.63
CA LEU A 10 9.54 32.82 -21.24
C LEU A 10 8.77 31.60 -20.73
N ALA A 11 7.47 31.50 -21.03
CA ALA A 11 6.67 30.34 -20.67
C ALA A 11 7.15 29.07 -21.40
N LEU A 12 7.51 29.18 -22.68
CA LEU A 12 8.12 28.08 -23.44
C LEU A 12 9.53 27.77 -22.96
N ALA A 13 10.35 28.75 -22.54
CA ALA A 13 11.69 28.51 -22.00
C ALA A 13 11.66 27.91 -20.59
N VAL A 14 10.60 28.15 -19.79
CA VAL A 14 10.36 27.45 -18.52
C VAL A 14 9.78 26.05 -18.76
N LEU A 15 9.00 25.85 -19.85
CA LEU A 15 8.53 24.53 -20.31
C LEU A 15 9.57 23.75 -21.13
N SER A 16 10.65 24.41 -21.58
CA SER A 16 11.75 23.86 -22.39
C SER A 16 13.11 24.05 -21.72
N ALA A 17 13.15 24.35 -20.42
CA ALA A 17 14.23 23.83 -19.61
C ALA A 17 14.10 22.32 -19.81
N GLY A 18 14.93 21.79 -20.72
CA GLY A 18 14.97 20.37 -20.99
C GLY A 18 14.92 19.70 -19.64
N VAL A 19 13.98 18.78 -19.46
CA VAL A 19 14.09 17.85 -18.35
C VAL A 19 15.42 17.17 -18.64
N ASP A 20 16.50 17.66 -18.01
CA ASP A 20 17.77 16.97 -18.02
C ASP A 20 17.40 15.56 -17.58
N ALA A 21 17.58 14.60 -18.49
CA ALA A 21 17.31 13.23 -18.16
C ALA A 21 18.10 12.93 -16.88
N MET A 22 17.44 12.41 -15.84
CA MET A 22 18.18 11.99 -14.66
C MET A 22 19.11 10.87 -15.08
N ASP A 23 20.42 11.14 -15.13
CA ASP A 23 21.42 10.09 -15.21
C ASP A 23 21.25 9.20 -13.98
N ALA A 24 20.89 7.93 -14.20
CA ALA A 24 20.81 6.97 -13.11
C ALA A 24 22.17 6.94 -12.37
N PRO A 25 22.17 6.87 -11.03
CA PRO A 25 23.41 6.93 -10.26
C PRO A 25 24.36 5.79 -10.67
N SER A 26 25.49 6.13 -11.30
CA SER A 26 26.48 5.14 -11.75
C SER A 26 27.19 4.43 -10.61
N GLY A 27 26.99 4.88 -9.37
CA GLY A 27 27.45 4.18 -8.16
C GLY A 27 26.61 2.96 -7.77
N VAL A 28 25.53 2.64 -8.49
CA VAL A 28 24.68 1.47 -8.20
C VAL A 28 25.05 0.31 -9.11
N LEU A 29 25.21 -0.87 -8.52
CA LEU A 29 25.62 -2.11 -9.17
C LEU A 29 24.53 -3.17 -9.00
N ALA A 30 24.49 -4.15 -9.88
CA ALA A 30 23.67 -5.34 -9.74
C ALA A 30 24.48 -6.53 -9.23
N ILE A 31 23.85 -7.34 -8.41
CA ILE A 31 24.28 -8.69 -8.05
C ILE A 31 23.34 -9.63 -8.81
N PRO A 32 23.81 -10.42 -9.79
CA PRO A 32 22.95 -11.25 -10.60
C PRO A 32 22.33 -12.40 -9.79
N ALA A 33 21.21 -12.95 -10.27
CA ALA A 33 20.59 -14.13 -9.66
C ALA A 33 21.50 -15.36 -9.80
N GLY A 34 21.42 -16.30 -8.85
CA GLY A 34 22.09 -17.58 -8.96
C GLY A 34 21.32 -18.56 -9.85
N ASP A 35 22.00 -19.56 -10.42
CA ASP A 35 21.41 -20.59 -11.31
C ASP A 35 20.22 -21.35 -10.72
N GLN A 36 20.09 -21.34 -9.39
CA GLN A 36 19.04 -22.04 -8.66
C GLN A 36 17.90 -21.12 -8.21
N ASP A 37 17.97 -19.81 -8.44
CA ASP A 37 16.97 -18.85 -7.97
C ASP A 37 15.69 -18.91 -8.82
N GLU A 38 14.53 -18.94 -8.14
CA GLU A 38 13.21 -18.97 -8.81
C GLU A 38 12.80 -17.58 -9.34
N VAL A 39 13.45 -16.51 -8.86
CA VAL A 39 13.19 -15.12 -9.23
C VAL A 39 14.21 -14.73 -10.31
N PRO A 40 13.80 -14.07 -11.41
CA PRO A 40 14.67 -13.82 -12.56
C PRO A 40 15.72 -12.73 -12.34
N CYS A 41 15.81 -12.13 -11.14
CA CYS A 41 16.74 -11.05 -10.82
C CYS A 41 17.40 -11.29 -9.45
N GLY A 42 18.69 -10.96 -9.36
CA GLY A 42 19.41 -10.95 -8.09
C GLY A 42 19.21 -9.63 -7.35
N GLY A 43 20.20 -9.18 -6.59
CA GLY A 43 20.16 -7.95 -5.79
C GLY A 43 20.88 -6.75 -6.37
N ALA A 44 21.14 -5.77 -5.50
CA ALA A 44 21.88 -4.57 -5.81
C ALA A 44 22.97 -4.27 -4.77
N ALA A 45 23.91 -3.43 -5.15
CA ALA A 45 24.99 -2.95 -4.30
C ALA A 45 25.33 -1.50 -4.66
N VAL A 46 26.09 -0.83 -3.80
CA VAL A 46 26.47 0.57 -4.01
C VAL A 46 27.97 0.76 -3.81
N VAL A 47 28.58 1.60 -4.64
CA VAL A 47 29.98 2.03 -4.55
C VAL A 47 30.06 3.24 -3.64
N VAL A 48 31.01 3.22 -2.70
CA VAL A 48 31.25 4.28 -1.72
C VAL A 48 32.75 4.49 -1.53
N GLU A 49 33.15 5.71 -1.18
CA GLU A 49 34.53 6.01 -0.84
C GLU A 49 34.74 5.82 0.67
N MET A 50 35.73 5.02 1.05
CA MET A 50 36.04 4.68 2.44
C MET A 50 37.42 5.21 2.84
N PRO A 51 37.53 5.97 3.95
CA PRO A 51 38.82 6.47 4.42
C PRO A 51 39.83 5.34 4.64
N GLY A 52 40.98 5.41 3.97
CA GLY A 52 42.06 4.43 4.08
C GLY A 52 41.83 3.10 3.37
N LEU A 53 40.65 2.88 2.77
CA LEU A 53 40.32 1.67 1.99
C LEU A 53 40.06 1.96 0.51
N GLY A 54 39.82 3.23 0.14
CA GLY A 54 39.49 3.61 -1.22
C GLY A 54 38.03 3.28 -1.58
N ARG A 55 37.77 3.00 -2.85
CA ARG A 55 36.42 2.61 -3.31
C ARG A 55 36.08 1.19 -2.88
N MET A 56 35.02 1.11 -2.08
CA MET A 56 34.46 -0.13 -1.57
C MET A 56 33.03 -0.29 -2.04
N ILE A 57 32.49 -1.50 -1.90
CA ILE A 57 31.10 -1.81 -2.24
C ILE A 57 30.33 -2.17 -0.97
N LEU A 58 29.14 -1.62 -0.82
CA LEU A 58 28.19 -1.98 0.24
C LEU A 58 26.98 -2.71 -0.35
N THR A 59 26.49 -3.70 0.37
CA THR A 59 25.21 -4.37 0.10
C THR A 59 24.64 -4.98 1.38
N LEU A 60 23.52 -5.68 1.30
CA LEU A 60 22.94 -6.47 2.40
C LEU A 60 23.10 -7.96 2.13
N GLU A 61 23.21 -8.79 3.17
CA GLU A 61 23.28 -10.25 3.03
C GLU A 61 22.06 -10.83 2.29
N GLU A 62 20.88 -10.24 2.48
CA GLU A 62 19.67 -10.63 1.77
C GLU A 62 19.71 -10.36 0.26
N ALA A 63 20.69 -9.57 -0.20
CA ALA A 63 20.91 -9.30 -1.61
C ALA A 63 21.69 -10.38 -2.36
N LEU A 64 22.27 -11.33 -1.63
CA LEU A 64 23.07 -12.39 -2.23
C LEU A 64 22.18 -13.55 -2.74
N PRO A 65 22.58 -14.20 -3.85
CA PRO A 65 21.90 -15.39 -4.35
C PRO A 65 21.75 -16.47 -3.29
N GLY A 66 20.59 -17.14 -3.26
CA GLY A 66 20.31 -18.20 -2.27
C GLY A 66 20.07 -17.73 -0.82
N ALA A 67 20.14 -16.43 -0.52
CA ALA A 67 19.78 -15.89 0.79
C ALA A 67 18.29 -16.20 1.11
N GLY A 68 18.04 -16.74 2.31
CA GLY A 68 16.68 -17.00 2.82
C GLY A 68 16.06 -18.37 2.52
N ARG A 69 16.85 -19.35 2.04
CA ARG A 69 16.37 -20.72 1.69
C ARG A 69 16.39 -21.76 2.82
N SER A 70 16.92 -21.48 4.00
CA SER A 70 17.02 -22.51 5.06
C SER A 70 15.75 -22.59 5.91
N GLY A 71 14.87 -23.54 5.58
CA GLY A 71 14.14 -24.27 6.61
C GLY A 71 15.08 -25.25 7.28
N ASP A 72 15.66 -24.88 8.42
CA ASP A 72 16.36 -25.73 9.40
C ASP A 72 17.44 -26.75 8.92
N LYS A 73 17.85 -26.70 7.65
CA LYS A 73 18.93 -27.53 7.10
C LYS A 73 19.88 -26.69 6.26
N GLY A 74 20.97 -26.27 6.91
CA GLY A 74 22.17 -25.75 6.27
C GLY A 74 22.08 -24.28 5.89
N ALA A 75 22.76 -23.42 6.64
CA ALA A 75 23.27 -22.17 6.10
C ALA A 75 24.14 -22.54 4.89
N ALA A 76 23.64 -22.29 3.67
CA ALA A 76 24.46 -22.40 2.48
C ALA A 76 25.70 -21.53 2.72
N LYS A 77 26.89 -22.14 2.60
CA LYS A 77 28.16 -21.46 2.83
C LYS A 77 28.28 -20.36 1.77
N LEU A 78 27.88 -19.14 2.13
CA LEU A 78 27.95 -17.97 1.25
C LEU A 78 29.35 -17.91 0.66
N SER A 79 29.44 -17.91 -0.67
CA SER A 79 30.69 -17.68 -1.38
C SER A 79 31.31 -16.39 -0.87
N SER A 80 32.62 -16.39 -0.62
CA SER A 80 33.35 -15.15 -0.31
C SER A 80 33.46 -14.23 -1.52
N HIS A 81 33.21 -14.76 -2.72
CA HIS A 81 33.28 -14.06 -4.00
C HIS A 81 31.88 -13.84 -4.57
N ILE A 82 31.59 -12.60 -4.93
CA ILE A 82 30.28 -12.13 -5.39
C ILE A 82 30.44 -11.60 -6.81
N ASP A 83 29.63 -12.11 -7.73
CA ASP A 83 29.55 -11.60 -9.10
C ASP A 83 28.81 -10.26 -9.12
N LEU A 84 29.25 -9.37 -10.01
CA LEU A 84 28.70 -8.02 -10.16
C LEU A 84 28.42 -7.71 -11.63
N VAL A 85 27.34 -6.97 -11.86
CA VAL A 85 27.07 -6.27 -13.11
C VAL A 85 27.11 -4.78 -12.84
N LEU A 86 28.06 -4.10 -13.48
CA LEU A 86 28.32 -2.67 -13.39
C LEU A 86 27.47 -1.91 -14.41
N PRO A 87 27.29 -0.58 -14.25
CA PRO A 87 26.64 0.25 -15.26
C PRO A 87 27.22 0.06 -16.67
N GLY A 88 26.33 0.01 -17.65
CA GLY A 88 26.63 -0.33 -19.03
C GLY A 88 26.78 -1.83 -19.31
N GLY A 89 26.39 -2.70 -18.36
CA GLY A 89 26.37 -4.16 -18.53
C GLY A 89 27.72 -4.86 -18.37
N ARG A 90 28.77 -4.13 -17.94
CA ARG A 90 30.09 -4.72 -17.69
C ARG A 90 30.04 -5.68 -16.51
N ARG A 91 30.76 -6.80 -16.58
CA ARG A 91 30.83 -7.78 -15.49
C ARG A 91 32.09 -7.62 -14.66
N GLY A 92 31.98 -7.94 -13.38
CA GLY A 92 33.06 -7.89 -12.41
C GLY A 92 32.79 -8.83 -11.25
N SER A 93 33.66 -8.77 -10.26
CA SER A 93 33.46 -9.48 -9.00
C SER A 93 34.03 -8.72 -7.82
N ALA A 94 33.61 -9.11 -6.63
CA ALA A 94 34.10 -8.55 -5.37
C ALA A 94 34.20 -9.62 -4.28
N THR A 95 35.08 -9.37 -3.32
CA THR A 95 35.32 -10.26 -2.19
C THR A 95 34.79 -9.65 -0.90
N ILE A 96 34.05 -10.43 -0.09
CA ILE A 96 33.55 -9.98 1.22
C ILE A 96 34.73 -9.74 2.17
N VAL A 97 34.88 -8.51 2.67
CA VAL A 97 35.93 -8.15 3.65
C VAL A 97 35.39 -7.97 5.07
N ARG A 98 34.13 -7.57 5.23
CA ARG A 98 33.51 -7.39 6.55
C ARG A 98 32.02 -7.70 6.48
N ARG A 99 31.48 -8.22 7.59
CA ARG A 99 30.05 -8.50 7.77
C ARG A 99 29.56 -7.81 9.04
N GLY A 100 28.51 -7.03 8.92
CA GLY A 100 27.84 -6.40 10.04
C GLY A 100 26.94 -7.41 10.75
N ALA A 101 27.09 -7.55 12.06
CA ALA A 101 26.35 -8.55 12.84
C ALA A 101 24.91 -8.13 13.14
N VAL A 102 24.62 -6.82 13.12
CA VAL A 102 23.33 -6.26 13.49
C VAL A 102 22.49 -5.91 12.26
N THR A 103 23.10 -5.23 11.29
CA THR A 103 22.45 -4.72 10.08
C THR A 103 22.37 -5.74 8.96
N GLY A 104 23.18 -6.81 9.03
CA GLY A 104 23.35 -7.74 7.91
C GLY A 104 24.03 -7.08 6.70
N ALA A 105 24.68 -5.93 6.88
CA ALA A 105 25.40 -5.27 5.81
C ALA A 105 26.73 -5.97 5.51
N LEU A 106 27.15 -5.88 4.26
CA LEU A 106 28.40 -6.44 3.77
C LEU A 106 29.26 -5.32 3.22
N LEU A 107 30.53 -5.31 3.60
CA LEU A 107 31.57 -4.52 2.94
C LEU A 107 32.35 -5.46 2.01
N LEU A 108 32.41 -5.11 0.72
CA LEU A 108 33.10 -5.88 -0.30
C LEU A 108 34.25 -5.06 -0.89
N HIS A 109 35.38 -5.72 -1.12
CA HIS A 109 36.48 -5.18 -1.89
C HIS A 109 36.30 -5.57 -3.37
N PRO A 110 36.25 -4.61 -4.31
CA PRO A 110 36.12 -4.93 -5.72
C PRO A 110 37.40 -5.62 -6.23
N ASP A 111 37.25 -6.69 -7.00
CA ASP A 111 38.40 -7.40 -7.60
C ASP A 111 38.84 -6.73 -8.92
N LEU A 112 38.23 -5.59 -9.25
CA LEU A 112 38.53 -4.72 -10.38
C LEU A 112 38.72 -3.27 -9.93
N VAL A 113 39.41 -2.48 -10.76
CA VAL A 113 39.59 -1.04 -10.50
C VAL A 113 38.31 -0.29 -10.83
N LEU A 114 37.71 0.35 -9.84
CA LEU A 114 36.58 1.26 -10.00
C LEU A 114 37.11 2.68 -10.21
N ASP A 115 36.86 3.28 -11.37
CA ASP A 115 37.09 4.71 -11.63
C ASP A 115 35.76 5.41 -11.99
N ASP A 116 35.77 6.74 -12.16
CA ASP A 116 34.56 7.53 -12.42
C ASP A 116 33.87 7.19 -13.74
N SER A 117 34.58 6.59 -14.70
CA SER A 117 33.99 6.06 -15.94
C SER A 117 33.34 4.68 -15.74
N VAL A 118 33.67 4.01 -14.63
CA VAL A 118 33.13 2.70 -14.26
C VAL A 118 31.92 2.85 -13.35
N ALA A 119 32.13 3.44 -12.18
CA ALA A 119 31.11 3.66 -11.17
C ALA A 119 31.56 4.78 -10.23
N LYS A 120 30.78 5.87 -10.18
CA LYS A 120 31.07 7.01 -9.30
C LYS A 120 30.62 6.68 -7.87
N PRO A 121 31.47 6.82 -6.84
CA PRO A 121 31.07 6.55 -5.47
C PRO A 121 29.96 7.52 -5.03
N LEU A 122 29.02 7.00 -4.25
CA LEU A 122 27.97 7.79 -3.62
C LEU A 122 28.52 8.49 -2.37
N GLU A 123 28.26 9.79 -2.24
CA GLU A 123 28.49 10.53 -1.01
C GLU A 123 27.54 10.03 0.08
N LEU A 124 28.01 9.94 1.32
CA LEU A 124 27.21 9.48 2.46
C LEU A 124 26.60 10.66 3.21
N ALA A 125 25.35 10.54 3.63
CA ALA A 125 24.68 11.53 4.47
C ALA A 125 24.22 10.93 5.81
N ASP A 126 24.20 11.76 6.86
CA ASP A 126 23.85 11.34 8.22
C ASP A 126 22.35 11.04 8.36
N SER A 127 22.00 9.77 8.19
CA SER A 127 20.63 9.29 8.31
C SER A 127 20.01 9.41 9.71
N ALA A 128 20.77 9.80 10.74
CA ALA A 128 20.20 10.11 12.06
C ALA A 128 19.41 11.44 12.07
N GLN A 129 19.61 12.29 11.06
CA GLN A 129 19.00 13.63 10.96
C GLN A 129 17.78 13.69 10.02
N LEU A 130 17.30 12.52 9.57
CA LEU A 130 16.16 12.42 8.66
C LEU A 130 14.84 12.68 9.37
N HIS A 131 13.86 13.16 8.61
CA HIS A 131 12.51 13.44 9.06
C HIS A 131 11.47 12.79 8.15
N VAL A 132 10.34 12.40 8.72
CA VAL A 132 9.17 11.98 7.93
C VAL A 132 8.75 13.11 7.00
N GLY A 133 8.59 12.80 5.71
CA GLY A 133 8.30 13.75 4.65
C GLY A 133 9.52 14.29 3.88
N ASP A 134 10.75 13.86 4.21
CA ASP A 134 11.91 14.13 3.36
C ASP A 134 11.79 13.37 2.03
N THR A 135 12.08 14.05 0.92
CA THR A 135 12.07 13.46 -0.43
C THR A 135 13.24 12.48 -0.56
N VAL A 136 12.98 11.32 -1.17
CA VAL A 136 13.97 10.26 -1.34
C VAL A 136 13.83 9.57 -2.69
N TRP A 137 14.92 8.92 -3.10
CA TRP A 137 14.94 8.02 -4.27
C TRP A 137 15.49 6.66 -3.91
N THR A 138 14.81 5.61 -4.38
CA THR A 138 15.40 4.27 -4.43
C THR A 138 16.14 4.11 -5.75
N ALA A 139 17.27 3.40 -5.74
CA ALA A 139 18.00 3.01 -6.94
C ALA A 139 18.56 1.58 -6.79
N GLY A 140 18.27 0.71 -7.76
CA GLY A 140 18.65 -0.70 -7.67
C GLY A 140 18.47 -1.47 -8.98
N ASN A 141 18.52 -2.81 -8.87
CA ASN A 141 18.38 -3.74 -9.98
C ASN A 141 16.95 -4.30 -10.08
N ALA A 142 15.94 -3.43 -9.95
CA ALA A 142 14.54 -3.84 -9.96
C ALA A 142 14.22 -4.72 -11.17
N PHE A 143 13.78 -5.96 -10.93
CA PHE A 143 13.47 -6.96 -11.96
C PHE A 143 14.59 -7.19 -13.00
N GLY A 144 15.85 -6.95 -12.62
CA GLY A 144 17.01 -7.14 -13.51
C GLY A 144 17.28 -5.96 -14.44
N ALA A 145 16.70 -4.77 -14.20
CA ALA A 145 16.86 -3.60 -15.07
C ALA A 145 18.33 -3.23 -15.32
N LEU A 146 19.21 -3.33 -14.33
CA LEU A 146 20.63 -2.99 -14.50
C LEU A 146 21.35 -4.03 -15.38
N GLU A 147 20.91 -5.28 -15.33
CA GLU A 147 21.41 -6.37 -16.17
C GLU A 147 20.91 -6.27 -17.62
N GLN A 148 19.68 -5.79 -17.82
CA GLN A 148 19.02 -5.70 -19.13
C GLN A 148 19.29 -4.37 -19.84
N ASP A 149 19.12 -3.27 -19.12
CA ASP A 149 19.15 -1.89 -19.66
C ASP A 149 20.50 -1.21 -19.40
N GLY A 150 21.35 -1.79 -18.55
CA GLY A 150 22.65 -1.22 -18.18
C GLY A 150 22.58 -0.03 -17.23
N ALA A 151 21.41 0.28 -16.67
CA ALA A 151 21.17 1.40 -15.77
C ALA A 151 20.31 0.99 -14.57
N ALA A 152 20.52 1.65 -13.42
CA ALA A 152 19.73 1.38 -12.23
C ALA A 152 18.28 1.84 -12.41
N ALA A 153 17.33 1.01 -11.99
CA ALA A 153 15.93 1.41 -11.87
C ALA A 153 15.78 2.35 -10.68
N ILE A 154 15.12 3.48 -10.89
CA ILE A 154 14.92 4.50 -9.86
C ILE A 154 13.44 4.74 -9.56
N SER A 155 13.11 5.04 -8.32
CA SER A 155 11.75 5.45 -7.93
C SER A 155 11.80 6.54 -6.88
N ARG A 156 10.95 7.56 -7.05
CA ARG A 156 10.81 8.68 -6.11
C ARG A 156 9.75 8.38 -5.07
N GLY A 157 9.94 8.91 -3.87
CA GLY A 157 8.93 8.96 -2.83
C GLY A 157 9.36 9.91 -1.72
N VAL A 158 8.77 9.73 -0.55
CA VAL A 158 9.13 10.39 0.70
C VAL A 158 9.45 9.37 1.78
N ILE A 159 10.18 9.80 2.81
CA ILE A 159 10.26 9.05 4.08
C ILE A 159 8.87 9.03 4.68
N SER A 160 8.23 7.87 4.65
CA SER A 160 6.90 7.69 5.18
C SER A 160 6.90 7.42 6.68
N GLY A 161 8.00 6.91 7.24
CA GLY A 161 8.09 6.60 8.66
C GLY A 161 9.51 6.34 9.14
N LEU A 162 9.76 6.63 10.42
CA LEU A 162 11.01 6.30 11.11
C LEU A 162 10.65 5.52 12.38
N TYR A 163 11.05 4.25 12.43
CA TYR A 163 10.73 3.35 13.55
C TYR A 163 11.71 2.18 13.60
N ALA A 164 11.56 1.31 14.62
CA ALA A 164 12.29 0.06 14.71
C ALA A 164 11.34 -1.13 14.57
N ILE A 165 11.73 -2.11 13.73
CA ILE A 165 11.04 -3.40 13.65
C ILE A 165 11.36 -4.18 14.95
N PRO A 166 10.35 -4.57 15.75
CA PRO A 166 10.57 -5.26 17.02
C PRO A 166 11.35 -6.57 16.86
N SER A 167 12.23 -6.89 17.81
CA SER A 167 13.05 -8.11 17.78
C SER A 167 12.24 -9.41 17.74
N GLY A 168 11.03 -9.41 18.29
CA GLY A 168 10.10 -10.56 18.26
C GLY A 168 9.34 -10.75 16.95
N SER A 169 9.46 -9.83 15.98
CA SER A 169 8.69 -9.90 14.73
C SER A 169 9.19 -11.04 13.81
N PRO A 170 8.30 -11.91 13.27
CA PRO A 170 8.69 -13.05 12.43
C PRO A 170 9.31 -12.60 11.10
N PRO A 171 10.28 -13.32 10.51
CA PRO A 171 10.98 -12.95 9.27
C PRO A 171 10.02 -12.59 8.14
N VAL A 172 10.40 -11.60 7.33
CA VAL A 172 9.61 -11.21 6.17
C VAL A 172 9.76 -12.29 5.12
N ARG A 173 8.64 -12.84 4.64
CA ARG A 173 8.64 -13.90 3.64
C ARG A 173 7.96 -13.44 2.35
N GLY A 174 8.56 -13.79 1.23
CA GLY A 174 8.05 -13.53 -0.11
C GLY A 174 7.27 -14.71 -0.67
N ARG A 175 7.05 -14.69 -1.98
CA ARG A 175 6.45 -15.81 -2.71
C ARG A 175 7.24 -17.09 -2.45
N GLY A 176 6.52 -18.21 -2.28
CA GLY A 176 7.16 -19.52 -1.98
C GLY A 176 7.74 -19.64 -0.56
N GLY A 177 7.52 -18.66 0.33
CA GLY A 177 8.00 -18.72 1.72
C GLY A 177 9.47 -18.35 1.90
N ARG A 178 10.17 -17.90 0.83
CA ARG A 178 11.54 -17.36 0.88
C ARG A 178 11.63 -16.24 1.91
N ILE A 179 12.62 -16.29 2.79
CA ILE A 179 12.88 -15.15 3.69
C ILE A 179 13.49 -14.01 2.86
N LEU A 180 12.76 -12.90 2.75
CA LEU A 180 13.21 -11.69 2.09
C LEU A 180 14.08 -10.82 3.00
N SER A 181 13.80 -10.86 4.30
CA SER A 181 14.63 -10.18 5.30
C SER A 181 14.42 -10.73 6.71
N SER A 182 15.53 -10.87 7.41
CA SER A 182 15.57 -11.19 8.85
C SER A 182 15.92 -9.99 9.72
N TYR A 183 16.22 -8.83 9.12
CA TYR A 183 16.72 -7.66 9.86
C TYR A 183 15.68 -7.11 10.84
N ARG A 184 16.08 -6.90 12.10
CA ARG A 184 15.25 -6.29 13.14
C ARG A 184 16.01 -5.16 13.79
N GLY A 185 15.46 -3.96 13.71
CA GLY A 185 16.12 -2.75 14.17
C GLY A 185 15.49 -1.52 13.53
N ALA A 186 16.20 -0.39 13.65
CA ALA A 186 15.76 0.87 13.07
C ALA A 186 15.73 0.80 11.54
N VAL A 187 14.64 1.28 10.95
CA VAL A 187 14.43 1.34 9.51
C VAL A 187 13.94 2.73 9.10
N ILE A 188 14.35 3.13 7.91
CA ILE A 188 13.74 4.24 7.17
C ILE A 188 12.65 3.62 6.31
N GLU A 189 11.38 3.93 6.58
CA GLU A 189 10.27 3.52 5.72
C GLU A 189 10.01 4.58 4.67
N ILE A 190 9.73 4.14 3.45
CA ILE A 190 9.56 4.99 2.28
C ILE A 190 8.36 4.53 1.45
N ASP A 191 7.64 5.47 0.86
CA ASP A 191 6.60 5.16 -0.12
C ASP A 191 7.12 5.05 -1.57
N ALA A 192 8.41 5.33 -1.79
CA ALA A 192 9.07 5.02 -3.06
C ALA A 192 8.96 3.52 -3.39
N ALA A 193 8.77 3.19 -4.67
CA ALA A 193 8.64 1.80 -5.09
C ALA A 193 9.90 0.98 -4.76
N VAL A 194 9.69 -0.16 -4.11
CA VAL A 194 10.72 -1.14 -3.79
C VAL A 194 10.27 -2.49 -4.33
N ASN A 195 11.05 -3.04 -5.26
CA ASN A 195 10.76 -4.28 -5.97
C ASN A 195 11.85 -5.32 -5.74
N ASP A 196 11.60 -6.56 -6.15
CA ASP A 196 12.63 -7.60 -6.21
C ASP A 196 13.83 -7.08 -7.01
N GLY A 197 15.03 -7.22 -6.43
CA GLY A 197 16.30 -6.70 -6.95
C GLY A 197 16.71 -5.32 -6.48
N ASN A 198 15.89 -4.62 -5.68
CA ASN A 198 16.32 -3.41 -4.99
C ASN A 198 17.09 -3.68 -3.69
N HIS A 199 17.00 -4.86 -3.10
CA HIS A 199 17.69 -5.17 -1.84
C HIS A 199 19.21 -4.96 -1.97
N GLY A 200 19.80 -4.31 -0.97
CA GLY A 200 21.21 -3.89 -0.98
C GLY A 200 21.51 -2.67 -1.86
N GLY A 201 20.55 -2.18 -2.65
CA GLY A 201 20.64 -0.97 -3.45
C GLY A 201 20.55 0.32 -2.63
N ALA A 202 20.57 1.46 -3.31
CA ALA A 202 20.66 2.76 -2.67
C ALA A 202 19.29 3.31 -2.24
N LEU A 203 19.22 3.87 -1.04
CA LEU A 203 18.27 4.92 -0.70
C LEU A 203 19.01 6.26 -0.67
N LEU A 204 18.55 7.22 -1.47
CA LEU A 204 19.19 8.51 -1.70
C LEU A 204 18.33 9.67 -1.18
N ASP A 205 18.97 10.72 -0.67
CA ASP A 205 18.33 12.00 -0.37
C ASP A 205 18.13 12.87 -1.63
N GLY A 206 17.54 14.06 -1.47
CA GLY A 206 17.27 15.02 -2.55
C GLY A 206 18.49 15.52 -3.32
N ALA A 207 19.72 15.29 -2.83
CA ALA A 207 20.97 15.62 -3.51
C ALA A 207 21.67 14.38 -4.11
N GLY A 208 21.05 13.20 -4.03
CA GLY A 208 21.62 11.94 -4.52
C GLY A 208 22.65 11.32 -3.56
N ARG A 209 22.67 11.72 -2.28
CA ARG A 209 23.56 11.17 -1.25
C ARG A 209 22.94 9.93 -0.62
N LEU A 210 23.76 8.91 -0.35
CA LEU A 210 23.34 7.66 0.26
C LEU A 210 22.97 7.88 1.73
N ILE A 211 21.71 7.61 2.05
CA ILE A 211 21.15 7.68 3.42
C ILE A 211 20.74 6.29 3.96
N GLY A 212 20.68 5.27 3.11
CA GLY A 212 20.43 3.90 3.56
C GLY A 212 20.64 2.86 2.46
N LEU A 213 20.64 1.59 2.87
CA LEU A 213 20.60 0.45 1.95
C LEU A 213 19.18 -0.10 1.91
N VAL A 214 18.58 -0.19 0.73
CA VAL A 214 17.21 -0.68 0.57
C VAL A 214 17.14 -2.13 1.04
N SER A 215 16.15 -2.42 1.87
CA SER A 215 15.84 -3.76 2.36
C SER A 215 14.47 -4.17 1.86
N LEU A 216 14.30 -5.46 1.53
CA LEU A 216 12.96 -6.03 1.36
C LEU A 216 12.30 -6.38 2.70
N GLY A 217 12.94 -6.01 3.82
CA GLY A 217 12.45 -6.11 5.17
C GLY A 217 11.37 -5.09 5.47
N THR A 218 10.23 -5.20 4.81
CA THR A 218 9.06 -4.39 5.13
C THR A 218 8.48 -4.84 6.47
N ALA A 219 8.06 -3.92 7.33
CA ALA A 219 7.23 -4.31 8.47
C ALA A 219 5.92 -4.93 7.94
N ARG A 220 5.55 -6.10 8.45
CA ARG A 220 4.41 -6.93 7.99
C ARG A 220 3.12 -6.13 7.87
N GLU A 221 2.97 -5.20 8.80
CA GLU A 221 1.87 -4.29 8.99
C GLU A 221 1.79 -3.10 8.02
N ARG A 222 2.94 -2.55 7.60
CA ARG A 222 3.00 -1.29 6.85
C ARG A 222 3.31 -1.54 5.39
N ARG A 223 4.06 -2.60 5.06
CA ARG A 223 4.30 -3.08 3.68
C ARG A 223 4.67 -1.99 2.67
N LEU A 224 5.39 -0.99 3.17
CA LEU A 224 6.09 -0.01 2.38
C LEU A 224 7.55 -0.40 2.32
N GLY A 225 8.27 0.16 1.35
CA GLY A 225 9.70 -0.04 1.22
C GLY A 225 10.40 0.36 2.51
N THR A 226 11.49 -0.35 2.85
CA THR A 226 12.34 0.02 3.97
C THR A 226 13.78 0.09 3.53
N ALA A 227 14.59 0.83 4.28
CA ALA A 227 16.03 0.84 4.16
C ALA A 227 16.67 0.77 5.55
N VAL A 228 17.83 0.11 5.62
CA VAL A 228 18.68 0.13 6.81
C VAL A 228 19.44 1.46 6.83
N PRO A 229 19.36 2.27 7.90
CA PRO A 229 20.01 3.58 7.95
C PRO A 229 21.53 3.49 7.78
N ILE A 230 22.10 4.33 6.90
CA ILE A 230 23.53 4.24 6.57
C ILE A 230 24.43 4.50 7.79
N HIS A 231 24.03 5.37 8.73
CA HIS A 231 24.81 5.64 9.93
C HIS A 231 24.93 4.40 10.84
N LEU A 232 23.90 3.54 10.85
CA LEU A 232 23.94 2.26 11.57
C LEU A 232 24.74 1.21 10.82
N VAL A 233 24.65 1.18 9.48
CA VAL A 233 25.47 0.30 8.64
C VAL A 233 26.95 0.59 8.85
N MET A 234 27.34 1.88 8.84
CA MET A 234 28.73 2.29 9.08
C MET A 234 29.22 1.91 10.48
N LYS A 235 28.38 2.13 11.49
CA LYS A 235 28.70 1.76 12.88
C LYS A 235 28.88 0.25 13.05
N ASP A 236 27.99 -0.55 12.48
CA ASP A 236 28.01 -2.02 12.58
C ASP A 236 29.15 -2.64 11.77
N LEU A 237 29.52 -2.00 10.65
CA LEU A 237 30.72 -2.32 9.91
C LEU A 237 31.98 -1.71 10.52
N GLU A 238 31.97 -1.08 11.70
CA GLU A 238 33.16 -0.46 12.32
C GLU A 238 33.94 0.48 11.36
N CYS A 239 33.20 1.24 10.55
CA CYS A 239 33.72 2.23 9.61
C CYS A 239 33.31 3.65 10.09
N ALA A 240 34.21 4.61 9.91
CA ALA A 240 33.98 6.01 10.31
C ALA A 240 34.20 6.96 9.12
N PRO A 241 33.31 6.93 8.10
CA PRO A 241 33.40 7.86 6.99
C PRO A 241 32.94 9.27 7.39
N THR A 242 33.23 10.25 6.54
CA THR A 242 32.59 11.57 6.62
C THR A 242 31.14 11.45 6.19
N LEU A 243 30.21 11.96 7.01
CA LEU A 243 28.79 12.04 6.71
C LEU A 243 28.41 13.50 6.49
N ALA A 244 27.83 13.81 5.33
CA ALA A 244 27.26 15.12 5.06
C ALA A 244 25.91 15.32 5.78
N GLU A 245 25.47 16.57 5.94
CA GLU A 245 24.08 16.84 6.33
C GLU A 245 23.12 16.40 5.21
N PRO A 246 22.01 15.72 5.52
CA PRO A 246 21.03 15.33 4.51
C PRO A 246 20.42 16.53 3.77
N ALA A 247 20.27 16.41 2.46
CA ALA A 247 19.61 17.43 1.65
C ALA A 247 18.09 17.31 1.75
N ALA A 248 17.46 18.27 2.43
CA ALA A 248 16.01 18.36 2.57
C ALA A 248 15.34 19.15 1.42
N GLU A 249 15.89 19.13 0.20
CA GLU A 249 15.30 19.88 -0.91
C GLU A 249 13.95 19.26 -1.29
N ARG A 250 12.90 19.84 -0.74
CA ARG A 250 11.52 19.40 -0.94
C ARG A 250 10.84 20.32 -1.94
N ASP A 251 10.15 19.76 -2.93
CA ASP A 251 9.25 20.51 -3.82
C ASP A 251 8.27 21.40 -2.99
N PRO A 252 7.99 22.67 -3.36
CA PRO A 252 7.10 23.54 -2.58
C PRO A 252 5.73 22.94 -2.25
N LEU A 253 5.17 22.14 -3.16
CA LEU A 253 3.90 21.48 -2.94
C LEU A 253 4.04 20.33 -1.94
N GLU A 254 5.04 19.45 -2.11
CA GLU A 254 5.37 18.41 -1.12
C GLU A 254 5.60 19.01 0.28
N ARG A 255 6.33 20.13 0.40
CA ARG A 255 6.52 20.83 1.69
C ARG A 255 5.20 21.25 2.34
N SER A 256 4.23 21.65 1.53
CA SER A 256 2.94 22.11 2.02
C SER A 256 2.10 20.93 2.50
N LEU A 257 2.09 19.82 1.76
CA LEU A 257 1.49 18.55 2.17
C LEU A 257 2.11 18.00 3.47
N VAL A 258 3.44 18.00 3.59
CA VAL A 258 4.14 17.54 4.79
C VAL A 258 3.74 18.37 6.01
N ARG A 259 3.69 19.70 5.87
CA ARG A 259 3.27 20.60 6.96
C ARG A 259 1.81 20.38 7.34
N ALA A 260 0.93 20.23 6.35
CA ALA A 260 -0.49 19.94 6.54
C ALA A 260 -0.70 18.64 7.32
N ALA A 261 -0.07 17.55 6.87
CA ALA A 261 -0.16 16.25 7.54
C ALA A 261 0.44 16.27 8.95
N ALA A 262 1.59 16.93 9.15
CA ALA A 262 2.20 17.07 10.46
C ALA A 262 1.32 17.84 11.45
N ALA A 263 0.53 18.82 10.99
CA ALA A 263 -0.41 19.55 11.82
C ALA A 263 -1.60 18.68 12.28
N VAL A 264 -2.02 17.73 11.44
CA VAL A 264 -3.14 16.81 11.72
C VAL A 264 -2.71 15.58 12.52
N ALA A 265 -1.46 15.14 12.36
CA ALA A 265 -0.91 13.93 12.95
C ALA A 265 -1.20 13.76 14.46
N PRO A 266 -1.05 14.78 15.34
CA PRO A 266 -1.37 14.64 16.78
C PRO A 266 -2.81 14.24 17.08
N ALA A 267 -3.77 14.51 16.18
CA ALA A 267 -5.18 14.15 16.32
C ALA A 267 -5.49 12.71 15.83
N ILE A 268 -4.47 11.93 15.48
CA ILE A 268 -4.59 10.54 15.06
C ILE A 268 -4.10 9.64 16.19
N ALA A 269 -5.03 8.96 16.84
CA ALA A 269 -4.77 8.04 17.92
C ALA A 269 -4.45 6.64 17.39
N LEU A 270 -3.75 5.87 18.22
CA LEU A 270 -3.52 4.46 18.00
C LEU A 270 -4.44 3.67 18.93
N VAL A 271 -5.20 2.70 18.40
CA VAL A 271 -6.19 1.94 19.18
C VAL A 271 -5.92 0.46 19.03
N TYR A 272 -5.69 -0.25 20.12
CA TYR A 272 -5.72 -1.71 20.11
C TYR A 272 -7.17 -2.18 20.14
N ILE A 273 -7.53 -3.13 19.27
CA ILE A 273 -8.89 -3.70 19.22
C ILE A 273 -8.79 -5.18 19.60
N GLU A 274 -9.60 -5.61 20.56
CA GLU A 274 -9.68 -7.01 20.96
C GLU A 274 -10.47 -7.81 19.93
N ARG A 275 -9.84 -8.85 19.37
CA ARG A 275 -10.40 -9.67 18.30
C ARG A 275 -10.61 -11.09 18.82
N PRO A 276 -11.75 -11.38 19.47
CA PRO A 276 -12.00 -12.68 20.11
C PRO A 276 -12.17 -13.80 19.08
N SER A 277 -12.63 -13.47 17.88
CA SER A 277 -12.63 -14.33 16.70
C SER A 277 -12.42 -13.45 15.47
N GLY A 278 -11.68 -13.92 14.46
CA GLY A 278 -11.49 -13.16 13.22
C GLY A 278 -10.11 -13.30 12.60
N LEU A 279 -9.99 -12.80 11.37
CA LEU A 279 -8.78 -12.92 10.54
C LEU A 279 -7.55 -12.25 11.18
N GLY A 280 -7.76 -11.31 12.11
CA GLY A 280 -6.74 -10.62 12.90
C GLY A 280 -6.17 -11.40 14.09
N ASN A 281 -6.81 -12.50 14.52
CA ASN A 281 -6.36 -13.34 15.63
C ASN A 281 -6.04 -14.75 15.11
N PRO A 282 -4.78 -15.07 14.78
CA PRO A 282 -4.40 -16.34 14.16
C PRO A 282 -4.58 -17.55 15.10
N GLU A 283 -4.66 -17.33 16.41
CA GLU A 283 -4.91 -18.38 17.40
C GLU A 283 -6.40 -18.72 17.51
N ALA A 284 -7.27 -17.71 17.34
CA ALA A 284 -8.73 -17.88 17.37
C ALA A 284 -9.37 -18.07 15.98
N MET A 285 -8.61 -18.01 14.88
CA MET A 285 -9.12 -18.27 13.54
C MET A 285 -9.53 -19.75 13.43
N PRO A 286 -10.79 -20.07 13.04
CA PRO A 286 -11.22 -21.44 12.80
C PRO A 286 -10.33 -22.09 11.74
N ARG A 287 -9.59 -23.13 12.12
CA ARG A 287 -8.84 -23.93 11.15
C ARG A 287 -9.85 -24.80 10.39
N PRO A 288 -9.74 -24.92 9.05
CA PRO A 288 -10.52 -25.88 8.30
C PRO A 288 -10.31 -27.26 8.91
N THR A 289 -11.35 -28.07 8.90
CA THR A 289 -11.25 -29.46 9.31
C THR A 289 -10.11 -30.13 8.53
N ARG A 290 -9.21 -30.80 9.25
CA ARG A 290 -8.07 -31.49 8.64
C ARG A 290 -8.62 -32.48 7.60
N LEU A 291 -8.27 -32.28 6.34
CA LEU A 291 -8.66 -33.19 5.25
C LEU A 291 -8.04 -34.55 5.57
N VAL A 292 -8.87 -35.50 6.00
CA VAL A 292 -8.49 -36.90 6.23
C VAL A 292 -8.28 -37.61 4.88
N ASP A 293 -7.73 -38.82 4.94
CA ASP A 293 -7.09 -39.53 3.83
C ASP A 293 -7.97 -39.85 2.59
N GLU A 294 -9.22 -39.44 2.58
CA GLU A 294 -10.23 -39.65 1.53
C GLU A 294 -10.11 -38.67 0.35
N VAL A 295 -9.30 -37.61 0.47
CA VAL A 295 -9.09 -36.62 -0.60
C VAL A 295 -7.85 -37.00 -1.43
N PRO A 296 -7.94 -37.03 -2.78
CA PRO A 296 -6.81 -37.29 -3.66
C PRO A 296 -5.60 -36.43 -3.31
N ALA A 297 -4.39 -36.99 -3.39
CA ALA A 297 -3.16 -36.30 -2.98
C ALA A 297 -2.99 -34.91 -3.65
N TYR A 298 -3.34 -34.79 -4.92
CA TYR A 298 -3.33 -33.52 -5.65
C TYR A 298 -4.29 -32.48 -5.06
N ASP A 299 -5.53 -32.85 -4.74
CA ASP A 299 -6.49 -31.93 -4.14
C ASP A 299 -6.11 -31.58 -2.71
N ARG A 300 -5.50 -32.52 -1.97
CA ARG A 300 -4.96 -32.27 -0.63
C ARG A 300 -3.81 -31.27 -0.67
N GLU A 301 -2.86 -31.43 -1.59
CA GLU A 301 -1.75 -30.49 -1.78
C GLU A 301 -2.25 -29.14 -2.29
N ARG A 302 -3.19 -29.11 -3.26
CA ARG A 302 -3.82 -27.87 -3.74
C ARG A 302 -4.55 -27.15 -2.62
N LEU A 303 -5.32 -27.86 -1.78
CA LEU A 303 -6.05 -27.27 -0.66
C LEU A 303 -5.12 -26.87 0.47
N GLN A 304 -4.03 -27.61 0.73
CA GLN A 304 -3.00 -27.25 1.70
C GLN A 304 -2.22 -26.02 1.24
N ASN A 305 -1.88 -25.91 -0.05
CA ASN A 305 -1.21 -24.76 -0.65
C ASN A 305 -2.14 -23.55 -0.74
N TRP A 306 -3.41 -23.77 -1.07
CA TRP A 306 -4.44 -22.74 -1.03
C TRP A 306 -4.66 -22.26 0.41
N TRP A 307 -4.74 -23.17 1.39
CA TRP A 307 -4.87 -22.81 2.80
C TRP A 307 -3.61 -22.13 3.33
N SER A 308 -2.42 -22.58 2.93
CA SER A 308 -1.16 -21.93 3.32
C SER A 308 -1.03 -20.56 2.68
N GLY A 309 -1.42 -20.41 1.41
CA GLY A 309 -1.47 -19.12 0.71
C GLY A 309 -2.53 -18.20 1.31
N TYR A 310 -3.72 -18.72 1.60
CA TYR A 310 -4.79 -18.01 2.28
C TYR A 310 -4.35 -17.59 3.69
N TYR A 311 -3.91 -18.51 4.53
CA TYR A 311 -3.45 -18.25 5.90
C TYR A 311 -2.22 -17.32 5.94
N HIS A 312 -1.28 -17.46 5.00
CA HIS A 312 -0.14 -16.55 4.85
C HIS A 312 -0.60 -15.16 4.43
N GLN A 313 -1.52 -15.07 3.46
CA GLN A 313 -2.19 -13.84 3.09
C GLN A 313 -2.96 -13.23 4.27
N GLN A 314 -3.70 -14.01 5.05
CA GLN A 314 -4.43 -13.54 6.24
C GLN A 314 -3.49 -13.03 7.33
N GLN A 315 -2.40 -13.75 7.62
CA GLN A 315 -1.35 -13.25 8.49
C GLN A 315 -0.79 -11.94 7.95
N MET A 316 -0.49 -11.89 6.67
CA MET A 316 0.00 -10.70 6.02
C MET A 316 -1.02 -9.52 6.11
N PHE A 317 -2.32 -9.76 5.96
CA PHE A 317 -3.36 -8.72 5.79
C PHE A 317 -4.02 -8.26 7.08
N TYR A 318 -4.10 -9.11 8.10
CA TYR A 318 -4.84 -8.83 9.33
C TYR A 318 -4.00 -9.26 10.52
N THR A 319 -3.21 -8.33 11.03
CA THR A 319 -2.34 -8.56 12.18
C THR A 319 -3.05 -8.16 13.46
N ASP A 320 -2.79 -8.88 14.55
CA ASP A 320 -3.19 -8.47 15.90
C ASP A 320 -2.35 -7.27 16.34
N GLN A 321 -2.67 -6.11 15.77
CA GLN A 321 -1.97 -4.85 15.98
C GLN A 321 -2.96 -3.73 16.23
N PRO A 322 -2.48 -2.64 16.87
CA PRO A 322 -3.26 -1.42 16.98
C PRO A 322 -3.50 -0.76 15.61
N ILE A 323 -4.59 0.00 15.51
CA ILE A 323 -5.10 0.62 14.28
C ILE A 323 -5.15 2.15 14.41
N SER A 324 -5.12 2.86 13.29
CA SER A 324 -5.31 4.31 13.26
C SER A 324 -6.77 4.69 13.53
N ALA A 325 -6.99 5.69 14.37
CA ALA A 325 -8.30 6.30 14.57
C ALA A 325 -8.21 7.82 14.69
N LEU A 326 -9.08 8.54 13.98
CA LEU A 326 -9.20 9.99 14.03
C LEU A 326 -9.93 10.41 15.30
N VAL A 327 -9.39 11.36 16.05
CA VAL A 327 -10.05 11.90 17.26
C VAL A 327 -11.09 12.94 16.83
N ILE A 328 -12.37 12.57 16.89
CA ILE A 328 -13.49 13.42 16.42
C ILE A 328 -14.02 14.32 17.54
N ASP A 329 -13.95 13.86 18.78
CA ASP A 329 -14.25 14.68 19.96
C ASP A 329 -13.40 14.18 21.14
N ALA A 330 -12.34 14.92 21.46
CA ALA A 330 -11.46 14.57 22.57
C ALA A 330 -12.16 14.65 23.94
N THR A 331 -13.08 15.60 24.14
CA THR A 331 -13.77 15.80 25.42
C THR A 331 -14.74 14.67 25.69
N SER A 332 -15.50 14.26 24.67
CA SER A 332 -16.39 13.11 24.75
C SER A 332 -15.68 11.78 24.48
N GLY A 333 -14.38 11.78 24.16
CA GLY A 333 -13.64 10.54 23.87
C GLY A 333 -14.14 9.78 22.65
N LEU A 334 -14.56 10.46 21.59
CA LEU A 334 -15.03 9.85 20.36
C LEU A 334 -13.90 9.74 19.33
N LEU A 335 -13.71 8.54 18.77
CA LEU A 335 -12.75 8.28 17.71
C LEU A 335 -13.41 7.61 16.52
N LEU A 336 -13.00 7.95 15.30
CA LEU A 336 -13.49 7.35 14.06
C LEU A 336 -12.38 6.53 13.41
N THR A 337 -12.70 5.32 12.96
CA THR A 337 -11.77 4.47 12.21
C THR A 337 -12.51 3.72 11.10
N ALA A 338 -11.79 2.99 10.27
CA ALA A 338 -12.38 2.10 9.29
C ALA A 338 -13.06 0.90 9.98
N ALA A 339 -14.30 0.55 9.62
CA ALA A 339 -14.99 -0.63 10.17
C ALA A 339 -14.22 -1.92 9.88
N SER A 340 -13.52 -1.96 8.76
CA SER A 340 -12.63 -3.05 8.36
C SER A 340 -11.52 -3.32 9.38
N ASN A 341 -11.09 -2.34 10.18
CA ASN A 341 -10.09 -2.53 11.26
C ASN A 341 -10.58 -3.42 12.41
N LEU A 342 -11.90 -3.60 12.55
CA LEU A 342 -12.51 -4.41 13.60
C LEU A 342 -12.38 -5.92 13.33
N HIS A 343 -12.24 -6.33 12.07
CA HIS A 343 -12.07 -7.74 11.67
C HIS A 343 -13.11 -8.72 12.26
N GLY A 344 -14.39 -8.43 12.06
CA GLY A 344 -15.49 -9.28 12.50
C GLY A 344 -16.29 -8.61 13.62
N GLU A 345 -16.46 -9.31 14.72
CA GLU A 345 -17.35 -8.91 15.83
C GLU A 345 -16.63 -8.16 16.95
N ALA A 346 -15.47 -7.56 16.69
CA ALA A 346 -14.76 -6.82 17.73
C ALA A 346 -15.60 -5.64 18.24
N GLU A 347 -15.73 -5.55 19.57
CA GLU A 347 -16.55 -4.53 20.24
C GLU A 347 -15.78 -3.71 21.29
N VAL A 348 -14.62 -4.21 21.73
CA VAL A 348 -13.83 -3.62 22.81
C VAL A 348 -12.41 -3.38 22.33
N GLY A 349 -11.78 -2.35 22.89
CA GLY A 349 -10.40 -2.01 22.61
C GLY A 349 -9.80 -1.08 23.66
N SER A 350 -8.62 -0.56 23.37
CA SER A 350 -7.90 0.36 24.23
C SER A 350 -7.11 1.37 23.39
N VAL A 351 -7.35 2.66 23.64
CA VAL A 351 -6.58 3.76 23.05
C VAL A 351 -5.21 3.81 23.70
N LEU A 352 -4.17 3.71 22.88
CA LEU A 352 -2.79 3.69 23.33
C LEU A 352 -2.24 5.11 23.45
N VAL A 353 -1.84 5.48 24.67
CA VAL A 353 -1.32 6.81 24.98
C VAL A 353 0.17 6.71 25.31
N PRO A 354 1.06 7.41 24.56
CA PRO A 354 2.50 7.37 24.82
C PRO A 354 2.84 7.74 26.27
N GLY A 355 3.63 6.88 26.94
CA GLY A 355 4.09 7.10 28.31
C GLY A 355 3.00 7.10 29.39
N LYS A 356 1.77 6.68 29.05
CA LYS A 356 0.63 6.62 29.99
C LYS A 356 -0.09 5.27 29.87
N ALA A 357 -0.95 4.98 30.85
CA ALA A 357 -1.84 3.83 30.78
C ALA A 357 -2.77 3.96 29.55
N ALA A 358 -3.06 2.81 28.92
CA ALA A 358 -4.04 2.76 27.84
C ALA A 358 -5.44 3.08 28.37
N ILE A 359 -6.26 3.70 27.53
CA ILE A 359 -7.63 4.11 27.88
C ILE A 359 -8.60 3.12 27.25
N PRO A 360 -9.41 2.39 28.02
CA PRO A 360 -10.40 1.48 27.46
C PRO A 360 -11.40 2.21 26.56
N CYS A 361 -11.83 1.54 25.48
CA CYS A 361 -12.85 2.04 24.57
C CYS A 361 -13.75 0.91 24.05
N LYS A 362 -14.95 1.27 23.60
CA LYS A 362 -15.91 0.35 22.98
C LYS A 362 -16.35 0.86 21.62
N VAL A 363 -16.75 -0.05 20.74
CA VAL A 363 -17.42 0.31 19.49
C VAL A 363 -18.82 0.82 19.81
N LEU A 364 -19.08 2.09 19.52
CA LEU A 364 -20.37 2.73 19.76
C LEU A 364 -21.35 2.46 18.62
N ALA A 365 -20.90 2.59 17.37
CA ALA A 365 -21.71 2.37 16.19
C ALA A 365 -20.86 2.05 14.96
N ARG A 366 -21.47 1.43 13.95
CA ARG A 366 -20.83 1.10 12.67
C ARG A 366 -21.67 1.62 11.52
N HIS A 367 -21.02 2.04 10.43
CA HIS A 367 -21.68 2.35 9.17
C HIS A 367 -20.96 1.59 8.06
N LEU A 368 -21.37 0.33 7.87
CA LEU A 368 -20.71 -0.60 6.95
C LEU A 368 -20.68 -0.12 5.50
N PRO A 369 -21.70 0.59 4.97
CA PRO A 369 -21.62 1.13 3.61
C PRO A 369 -20.49 2.15 3.43
N LEU A 370 -20.05 2.89 4.44
CA LEU A 370 -18.89 3.79 4.33
C LEU A 370 -17.62 3.19 4.93
N ASP A 371 -17.67 1.93 5.36
CA ASP A 371 -16.59 1.30 6.11
C ASP A 371 -16.16 2.13 7.33
N LEU A 372 -17.11 2.63 8.14
CA LEU A 372 -16.82 3.45 9.32
C LEU A 372 -17.19 2.75 10.63
N ALA A 373 -16.36 2.91 11.64
CA ALA A 373 -16.65 2.55 13.02
C ALA A 373 -16.36 3.73 13.95
N LEU A 374 -17.36 4.10 14.76
CA LEU A 374 -17.21 5.09 15.81
C LEU A 374 -16.92 4.37 17.13
N LEU A 375 -15.84 4.77 17.79
CA LEU A 375 -15.37 4.26 19.07
C LEU A 375 -15.63 5.30 20.16
N LYS A 376 -15.92 4.82 21.37
CA LYS A 376 -16.13 5.63 22.57
C LYS A 376 -15.15 5.20 23.64
N ALA A 377 -14.22 6.07 23.99
CA ALA A 377 -13.34 5.92 25.14
C ALA A 377 -14.09 6.20 26.46
N GLU A 378 -13.63 5.57 27.54
CA GLU A 378 -14.23 5.71 28.87
C GLU A 378 -13.95 7.07 29.54
N GLN A 379 -12.99 7.83 29.03
CA GLN A 379 -12.59 9.15 29.54
C GLN A 379 -12.15 10.09 28.41
N PRO A 380 -12.02 11.41 28.68
CA PRO A 380 -11.49 12.36 27.71
C PRO A 380 -10.09 11.97 27.21
N LEU A 381 -9.85 12.23 25.94
CA LEU A 381 -8.62 11.86 25.26
C LEU A 381 -7.56 12.96 25.40
N PRO A 382 -6.28 12.59 25.63
CA PRO A 382 -5.17 13.55 25.71
C PRO A 382 -4.63 13.95 24.33
N PHE A 383 -5.49 13.95 23.31
CA PHE A 383 -5.17 14.26 21.92
C PHE A 383 -6.05 15.43 21.45
N PRO A 384 -5.60 16.28 20.52
CA PRO A 384 -6.45 17.30 19.93
C PRO A 384 -7.59 16.69 19.11
N THR A 385 -8.70 17.41 19.02
CA THR A 385 -9.81 17.08 18.13
C THR A 385 -9.49 17.50 16.70
N LEU A 386 -9.72 16.58 15.76
CA LEU A 386 -9.63 16.80 14.33
C LEU A 386 -10.90 17.47 13.79
N THR A 387 -10.76 18.35 12.79
CA THR A 387 -11.90 18.97 12.09
C THR A 387 -11.98 18.47 10.66
N LEU A 388 -13.11 17.86 10.29
CA LEU A 388 -13.41 17.43 8.92
C LEU A 388 -13.82 18.63 8.05
N ALA A 389 -13.31 18.68 6.82
CA ALA A 389 -13.76 19.66 5.83
C ALA A 389 -15.24 19.42 5.48
N LYS A 390 -16.06 20.47 5.53
CA LYS A 390 -17.50 20.37 5.24
C LYS A 390 -17.81 20.16 3.76
N ASP A 391 -17.00 20.76 2.90
CA ASP A 391 -17.13 20.72 1.45
C ASP A 391 -15.73 20.56 0.84
N PRO A 392 -15.17 19.33 0.85
CA PRO A 392 -13.83 19.09 0.37
C PRO A 392 -13.77 19.25 -1.16
N HIS A 393 -12.80 20.04 -1.64
CA HIS A 393 -12.53 20.11 -3.08
C HIS A 393 -11.71 18.89 -3.51
N LEU A 394 -12.35 17.93 -4.18
CA LEU A 394 -11.72 16.70 -4.66
C LEU A 394 -11.74 16.66 -6.19
N ALA A 395 -10.79 17.34 -6.83
CA ALA A 395 -10.61 17.31 -8.28
C ALA A 395 -9.52 16.30 -8.67
N LEU A 396 -9.60 15.73 -9.89
CA LEU A 396 -8.55 14.86 -10.40
C LEU A 396 -7.20 15.59 -10.45
N GLY A 397 -6.15 14.97 -9.94
CA GLY A 397 -4.82 15.55 -9.82
C GLY A 397 -4.62 16.47 -8.61
N GLU A 398 -5.65 16.68 -7.79
CA GLU A 398 -5.50 17.47 -6.56
C GLU A 398 -4.52 16.76 -5.61
N PRO A 399 -3.44 17.43 -5.16
CA PRO A 399 -2.45 16.85 -4.28
C PRO A 399 -3.00 16.62 -2.87
N ILE A 400 -2.77 15.43 -2.34
CA ILE A 400 -3.18 15.04 -0.99
C ILE A 400 -2.05 14.30 -0.28
N ALA A 401 -2.12 14.28 1.05
CA ALA A 401 -1.32 13.41 1.88
C ALA A 401 -2.22 12.50 2.71
N VAL A 402 -1.75 11.28 2.93
CA VAL A 402 -2.36 10.34 3.87
C VAL A 402 -1.52 10.35 5.12
N ALA A 403 -2.12 10.67 6.27
CA ALA A 403 -1.47 10.67 7.57
C ALA A 403 -2.07 9.59 8.48
N ALA A 404 -1.23 8.84 9.18
CA ALA A 404 -1.69 7.72 9.99
C ALA A 404 -0.75 7.36 11.14
N ARG A 405 -1.10 6.31 11.88
CA ARG A 405 -0.32 5.75 12.97
C ARG A 405 -0.55 4.24 13.12
N HIS A 406 0.52 3.47 13.30
CA HIS A 406 0.40 2.02 13.28
C HIS A 406 1.13 1.27 14.42
N ILE A 407 2.20 1.80 14.99
CA ILE A 407 3.01 1.07 15.99
C ILE A 407 3.04 1.82 17.32
N ALA A 408 2.85 1.10 18.42
CA ALA A 408 2.96 1.65 19.76
C ALA A 408 4.41 2.12 20.01
N GLY A 409 4.58 3.37 20.43
CA GLY A 409 5.90 3.99 20.56
C GLY A 409 6.55 4.41 19.23
N GLY A 410 5.98 4.02 18.08
CA GLY A 410 6.34 4.55 16.76
C GLY A 410 5.73 5.93 16.50
N GLY A 411 6.39 6.70 15.64
CA GLY A 411 5.91 7.98 15.13
C GLY A 411 4.72 7.84 14.18
N HIS A 412 4.27 8.98 13.65
CA HIS A 412 3.26 9.03 12.60
C HIS A 412 3.83 8.53 11.28
N THR A 413 2.95 8.03 10.41
CA THR A 413 3.26 7.72 9.03
C THR A 413 2.64 8.75 8.11
N MET A 414 3.28 9.00 6.99
CA MET A 414 2.71 9.82 5.94
C MET A 414 3.09 9.32 4.54
N THR A 415 2.15 9.34 3.60
CA THR A 415 2.42 9.18 2.18
C THR A 415 1.79 10.33 1.41
N VAL A 416 2.30 10.62 0.21
CA VAL A 416 1.80 11.71 -0.64
C VAL A 416 1.35 11.17 -1.99
N GLY A 417 0.42 11.87 -2.62
CA GLY A 417 -0.09 11.54 -3.95
C GLY A 417 -1.12 12.55 -4.40
N VAL A 418 -2.00 12.13 -5.29
CA VAL A 418 -3.09 12.94 -5.82
C VAL A 418 -4.41 12.19 -5.74
N VAL A 419 -5.51 12.92 -5.91
CA VAL A 419 -6.82 12.34 -6.22
C VAL A 419 -6.79 11.77 -7.64
N SER A 420 -6.92 10.45 -7.78
CA SER A 420 -6.85 9.76 -9.08
C SER A 420 -8.21 9.34 -9.64
N ALA A 421 -9.26 9.28 -8.81
CA ALA A 421 -10.66 9.14 -9.24
C ALA A 421 -11.63 9.55 -8.12
N THR A 422 -12.83 10.03 -8.40
CA THR A 422 -13.80 10.50 -7.38
C THR A 422 -15.11 9.71 -7.34
N GLY A 423 -15.30 8.78 -8.27
CA GLY A 423 -16.58 8.09 -8.51
C GLY A 423 -16.53 6.58 -8.26
N ARG A 424 -15.63 6.06 -7.42
CA ARG A 424 -15.52 4.61 -7.18
C ARG A 424 -16.70 4.13 -6.34
N ARG A 425 -17.57 3.28 -6.87
CA ARG A 425 -18.72 2.72 -6.15
C ARG A 425 -18.58 1.21 -5.97
N ARG A 426 -19.42 0.66 -5.09
CA ARG A 426 -19.61 -0.76 -4.80
C ARG A 426 -21.00 -1.23 -5.25
N THR A 427 -21.15 -2.50 -5.65
CA THR A 427 -22.44 -3.07 -6.14
C THR A 427 -23.54 -3.02 -5.11
N ARG A 428 -23.18 -2.85 -3.84
CA ARG A 428 -24.10 -2.76 -2.71
C ARG A 428 -24.12 -1.38 -2.07
N ASN A 429 -23.73 -0.32 -2.77
CA ASN A 429 -23.45 0.96 -2.12
C ASN A 429 -23.79 2.21 -2.94
N ASP A 430 -24.59 3.09 -2.37
CA ASP A 430 -24.93 4.41 -2.95
C ASP A 430 -23.83 5.46 -2.74
N PHE A 431 -22.87 5.21 -1.84
CA PHE A 431 -21.75 6.10 -1.60
C PHE A 431 -20.66 5.92 -2.67
N ALA A 432 -20.08 7.05 -3.08
CA ALA A 432 -18.88 7.06 -3.90
C ALA A 432 -17.66 7.23 -2.98
N PHE A 433 -16.59 6.54 -3.32
CA PHE A 433 -15.28 6.65 -2.69
C PHE A 433 -14.35 7.39 -3.64
N THR A 434 -13.41 8.10 -3.04
CA THR A 434 -12.35 8.77 -3.77
C THR A 434 -11.12 7.89 -3.76
N GLN A 435 -10.48 7.78 -4.92
CA GLN A 435 -9.25 7.05 -5.13
C GLN A 435 -8.08 8.02 -5.09
N THR A 436 -6.98 7.57 -4.52
CA THR A 436 -5.69 8.25 -4.54
C THR A 436 -4.60 7.31 -5.05
N ASP A 437 -3.55 7.84 -5.64
CA ASP A 437 -2.31 7.08 -5.90
C ASP A 437 -1.30 7.19 -4.75
N ALA A 438 -1.59 7.99 -3.70
CA ALA A 438 -0.84 7.95 -2.47
C ALA A 438 -0.84 6.52 -1.93
N HIS A 439 0.34 6.00 -1.62
CA HIS A 439 0.45 4.64 -1.12
C HIS A 439 -0.29 4.49 0.20
N VAL A 440 -1.27 3.59 0.23
CA VAL A 440 -2.00 3.22 1.44
C VAL A 440 -1.58 1.81 1.86
N ASN A 441 -1.62 1.56 3.15
CA ASN A 441 -1.36 0.26 3.75
C ASN A 441 -2.33 -0.01 4.91
N TYR A 442 -2.27 -1.20 5.50
CA TYR A 442 -3.11 -1.54 6.66
C TYR A 442 -2.82 -0.60 7.84
N GLY A 443 -1.57 -0.13 7.96
CA GLY A 443 -1.19 0.88 8.92
C GLY A 443 -1.69 2.29 8.65
N SER A 444 -2.17 2.58 7.44
CA SER A 444 -2.83 3.84 7.11
C SER A 444 -4.35 3.74 7.09
N LEU A 445 -4.93 2.55 7.26
CA LEU A 445 -6.37 2.32 7.28
C LEU A 445 -7.01 2.97 8.51
N GLY A 446 -8.01 3.84 8.31
CA GLY A 446 -8.55 4.72 9.34
C GLY A 446 -7.72 5.99 9.59
N GLY A 447 -6.66 6.21 8.81
CA GLY A 447 -5.86 7.44 8.79
C GLY A 447 -6.55 8.59 8.05
N ALA A 448 -6.07 9.81 8.28
CA ALA A 448 -6.62 11.02 7.70
C ALA A 448 -6.10 11.23 6.27
N VAL A 449 -6.95 11.74 5.40
CA VAL A 449 -6.54 12.30 4.10
C VAL A 449 -6.61 13.81 4.20
N VAL A 450 -5.52 14.50 3.89
CA VAL A 450 -5.38 15.95 4.04
C VAL A 450 -4.99 16.59 2.71
N ASP A 451 -5.53 17.77 2.44
CA ASP A 451 -5.11 18.60 1.31
C ASP A 451 -3.86 19.44 1.65
N ALA A 452 -3.33 20.16 0.66
CA ALA A 452 -2.17 21.03 0.84
C ALA A 452 -2.41 22.24 1.77
N GLN A 453 -3.66 22.54 2.10
CA GLN A 453 -4.06 23.60 3.03
C GLN A 453 -4.22 23.10 4.47
N GLY A 454 -4.12 21.78 4.70
CA GLY A 454 -4.27 21.18 6.02
C GLY A 454 -5.71 20.86 6.40
N ALA A 455 -6.66 20.93 5.47
CA ALA A 455 -8.01 20.49 5.71
C ALA A 455 -8.09 18.96 5.60
N VAL A 456 -8.83 18.32 6.50
CA VAL A 456 -9.04 16.87 6.45
C VAL A 456 -10.20 16.57 5.51
N VAL A 457 -9.86 16.13 4.30
CA VAL A 457 -10.79 15.90 3.19
C VAL A 457 -11.35 14.47 3.16
N GLY A 458 -10.87 13.58 4.04
CA GLY A 458 -11.42 12.24 4.15
C GLY A 458 -10.67 11.34 5.13
N MET A 459 -11.02 10.05 5.10
CA MET A 459 -10.38 9.01 5.90
C MET A 459 -10.16 7.77 5.03
N VAL A 460 -8.96 7.20 5.09
CA VAL A 460 -8.61 5.98 4.35
C VAL A 460 -9.50 4.85 4.83
N VAL A 461 -10.11 4.15 3.88
CA VAL A 461 -10.99 3.01 4.11
C VAL A 461 -10.58 1.84 3.23
N MET A 462 -11.06 0.65 3.55
CA MET A 462 -10.81 -0.51 2.73
C MET A 462 -12.04 -0.77 1.88
N LEU A 463 -11.89 -0.67 0.55
CA LEU A 463 -12.82 -1.38 -0.34
C LEU A 463 -12.49 -2.87 -0.29
N GLY A 464 -12.96 -3.55 0.76
CA GLY A 464 -13.05 -5.00 0.79
C GLY A 464 -13.88 -5.52 -0.40
N PRO A 465 -13.67 -6.77 -0.84
CA PRO A 465 -14.36 -7.31 -1.99
C PRO A 465 -15.86 -7.38 -1.72
N ASP A 466 -16.66 -6.73 -2.55
CA ASP A 466 -18.03 -7.18 -2.77
C ASP A 466 -17.97 -8.48 -3.61
N ASP A 467 -18.84 -9.42 -3.27
CA ASP A 467 -19.35 -10.49 -4.14
C ASP A 467 -18.38 -11.61 -4.59
N GLY A 468 -17.37 -11.92 -3.76
CA GLY A 468 -16.70 -13.23 -3.83
C GLY A 468 -15.62 -13.40 -4.89
N ASN A 469 -15.10 -12.29 -5.45
CA ASN A 469 -13.94 -12.34 -6.34
C ASN A 469 -12.86 -11.39 -5.82
N TRP A 470 -11.74 -11.98 -5.37
CA TRP A 470 -10.43 -11.40 -5.00
C TRP A 470 -10.42 -10.01 -4.32
N PRO A 471 -9.91 -9.88 -3.08
CA PRO A 471 -9.76 -8.57 -2.45
C PRO A 471 -8.80 -7.70 -3.29
N TRP A 472 -9.18 -6.44 -3.54
CA TRP A 472 -8.21 -5.42 -3.93
C TRP A 472 -7.18 -5.34 -2.80
N MET A 473 -5.94 -5.73 -3.10
CA MET A 473 -4.86 -5.60 -2.14
C MET A 473 -4.60 -4.11 -1.94
N ILE A 474 -4.47 -3.71 -0.68
CA ILE A 474 -4.27 -2.32 -0.25
C ILE A 474 -2.99 -1.69 -0.86
N ASN A 475 -2.10 -2.45 -1.49
CA ASN A 475 -0.93 -1.96 -2.22
C ASN A 475 -0.96 -2.41 -3.70
N SER A 476 -1.97 -2.00 -4.46
CA SER A 476 -2.10 -2.26 -5.90
C SER A 476 -1.72 -1.05 -6.77
N GLY A 477 -1.04 -0.06 -6.17
CA GLY A 477 -0.73 1.25 -6.78
C GLY A 477 -1.83 2.30 -6.63
N VAL A 478 -2.95 1.98 -5.97
CA VAL A 478 -4.02 2.93 -5.65
C VAL A 478 -4.63 2.65 -4.27
N GLY A 479 -5.03 3.71 -3.58
CA GLY A 479 -5.75 3.71 -2.31
C GLY A 479 -7.14 4.32 -2.42
N LEU A 480 -7.96 4.12 -1.40
CA LEU A 480 -9.35 4.59 -1.37
C LEU A 480 -9.68 5.23 -0.03
N PHE A 481 -10.50 6.27 -0.07
CA PHE A 481 -10.95 6.98 1.12
C PHE A 481 -12.42 7.40 1.00
N ALA A 482 -13.10 7.43 2.16
CA ALA A 482 -14.39 8.07 2.30
C ALA A 482 -14.16 9.58 2.45
N ASP A 483 -14.84 10.39 1.64
CA ASP A 483 -14.71 11.85 1.69
C ASP A 483 -15.34 12.42 2.97
N SER A 484 -14.83 13.57 3.40
CA SER A 484 -15.22 14.20 4.66
C SER A 484 -16.69 14.66 4.68
N ALA A 485 -17.28 15.01 3.53
CA ALA A 485 -18.69 15.38 3.46
C ALA A 485 -19.61 14.16 3.66
N SER A 486 -19.27 13.02 3.04
CA SER A 486 -19.96 11.74 3.26
C SER A 486 -19.85 11.28 4.71
N ILE A 487 -18.67 11.40 5.33
CA ILE A 487 -18.46 11.11 6.76
C ILE A 487 -19.33 12.03 7.62
N ALA A 488 -19.27 13.35 7.38
CA ALA A 488 -20.02 14.34 8.16
C ALA A 488 -21.54 14.11 8.10
N ARG A 489 -22.06 13.62 6.97
CA ARG A 489 -23.49 13.28 6.80
C ARG A 489 -23.96 12.15 7.71
N VAL A 490 -23.13 11.15 7.97
CA VAL A 490 -23.51 9.96 8.76
C VAL A 490 -23.07 10.04 10.23
N LEU A 491 -22.13 10.92 10.54
CA LEU A 491 -21.56 11.05 11.88
C LEU A 491 -22.60 11.32 12.99
N PRO A 492 -23.65 12.15 12.81
CA PRO A 492 -24.68 12.33 13.83
C PRO A 492 -25.42 11.04 14.21
N GLU A 493 -25.69 10.18 13.23
CA GLU A 493 -26.34 8.87 13.45
C GLU A 493 -25.42 7.94 14.25
N LEU A 494 -24.14 7.90 13.89
CA LEU A 494 -23.12 7.14 14.61
C LEU A 494 -22.96 7.61 16.06
N ILE A 495 -22.91 8.93 16.29
CA ILE A 495 -22.82 9.53 17.64
C ILE A 495 -24.04 9.14 18.48
N ALA A 496 -25.21 9.04 17.87
CA ALA A 496 -26.44 8.57 18.53
C ALA A 496 -26.50 7.05 18.72
N GLY A 497 -25.43 6.31 18.42
CA GLY A 497 -25.34 4.86 18.59
C GLY A 497 -26.06 4.04 17.51
N ARG A 498 -26.48 4.66 16.40
CA ARG A 498 -27.21 3.97 15.34
C ARG A 498 -26.25 3.31 14.36
N THR A 499 -26.36 1.99 14.23
CA THR A 499 -25.54 1.18 13.33
C THR A 499 -26.27 0.91 12.01
N THR A 500 -25.57 1.14 10.91
CA THR A 500 -26.00 0.78 9.55
C THR A 500 -25.25 -0.47 9.10
N GLY A 501 -25.99 -1.58 8.97
CA GLY A 501 -25.45 -2.86 8.50
C GLY A 501 -25.16 -2.86 7.00
N SER A 502 -24.78 -4.03 6.47
CA SER A 502 -24.51 -4.19 5.04
C SER A 502 -25.77 -3.91 4.23
N ALA A 503 -25.65 -3.04 3.24
CA ALA A 503 -26.74 -2.75 2.33
C ALA A 503 -27.05 -3.96 1.43
N PRO A 504 -28.31 -4.11 0.97
CA PRO A 504 -28.65 -5.13 -0.01
C PRO A 504 -27.93 -4.86 -1.33
N PRO A 505 -27.69 -5.88 -2.18
CA PRO A 505 -27.18 -5.67 -3.52
C PRO A 505 -28.07 -4.69 -4.28
N ILE A 506 -27.48 -3.73 -4.97
CA ILE A 506 -28.19 -2.82 -5.86
C ILE A 506 -28.12 -3.41 -7.26
N GLY A 507 -29.26 -3.46 -7.96
CA GLY A 507 -29.28 -3.93 -9.33
C GLY A 507 -30.64 -3.98 -9.96
N LEU A 508 -30.70 -4.67 -11.11
CA LEU A 508 -31.93 -4.83 -11.88
C LEU A 508 -32.91 -5.79 -11.18
N GLY A 509 -32.41 -6.78 -10.43
CA GLY A 509 -33.22 -7.85 -9.85
C GLY A 509 -33.40 -9.04 -10.77
N VAL A 510 -32.33 -9.40 -11.49
CA VAL A 510 -32.28 -10.57 -12.36
C VAL A 510 -31.18 -11.52 -11.90
N LEU A 511 -31.48 -12.83 -11.91
CA LEU A 511 -30.48 -13.87 -11.83
C LEU A 511 -30.13 -14.29 -13.27
N LEU A 512 -28.84 -14.44 -13.58
CA LEU A 512 -28.36 -14.74 -14.92
C LEU A 512 -27.77 -16.14 -14.96
N LYS A 513 -28.06 -16.90 -16.03
CA LYS A 513 -27.41 -18.20 -16.25
C LYS A 513 -25.89 -18.01 -16.42
N ARG A 514 -25.10 -18.81 -15.70
CA ARG A 514 -23.64 -18.80 -15.82
C ARG A 514 -23.19 -19.41 -17.15
N GLY A 515 -22.54 -18.61 -17.99
CA GLY A 515 -21.95 -19.05 -19.26
C GLY A 515 -21.46 -17.86 -20.10
N LEU A 516 -20.55 -18.11 -21.04
CA LEU A 516 -20.19 -17.14 -22.07
C LEU A 516 -21.20 -17.24 -23.20
N ALA A 517 -22.07 -16.23 -23.31
CA ALA A 517 -23.01 -16.15 -24.41
C ALA A 517 -22.56 -15.04 -25.38
N LYS A 518 -22.34 -15.41 -26.64
CA LYS A 518 -21.84 -14.49 -27.69
C LYS A 518 -22.77 -13.30 -27.93
N ASP A 519 -24.06 -13.44 -27.61
CA ASP A 519 -25.13 -12.51 -28.00
C ASP A 519 -25.89 -11.89 -26.81
N GLY A 520 -25.37 -11.98 -25.58
CA GLY A 520 -26.02 -11.39 -24.39
C GLY A 520 -26.28 -12.40 -23.27
N MET A 521 -26.73 -11.92 -22.11
CA MET A 521 -26.90 -12.73 -20.90
C MET A 521 -28.34 -13.19 -20.71
N GLU A 522 -28.57 -14.50 -20.64
CA GLU A 522 -29.90 -15.08 -20.39
C GLU A 522 -30.33 -14.91 -18.93
N VAL A 523 -31.55 -14.41 -18.74
CA VAL A 523 -32.23 -14.27 -17.45
C VAL A 523 -32.74 -15.64 -17.01
N GLU A 524 -32.17 -16.16 -15.92
CA GLU A 524 -32.62 -17.38 -15.27
C GLU A 524 -33.90 -17.14 -14.46
N SER A 525 -33.92 -16.08 -13.67
CA SER A 525 -35.09 -15.69 -12.88
C SER A 525 -35.12 -14.19 -12.62
N VAL A 526 -36.30 -13.68 -12.26
CA VAL A 526 -36.53 -12.28 -11.91
C VAL A 526 -37.01 -12.22 -10.47
N THR A 527 -36.39 -11.37 -9.67
CA THR A 527 -36.76 -11.16 -8.26
C THR A 527 -38.11 -10.44 -8.20
N PRO A 528 -39.13 -11.01 -7.54
CA PRO A 528 -40.44 -10.35 -7.41
C PRO A 528 -40.35 -8.97 -6.75
N GLY A 529 -41.10 -8.00 -7.28
CA GLY A 529 -41.12 -6.62 -6.79
C GLY A 529 -39.89 -5.78 -7.14
N SER A 530 -38.89 -6.35 -7.82
CA SER A 530 -37.72 -5.62 -8.30
C SER A 530 -38.04 -4.68 -9.45
N GLY A 531 -37.08 -3.82 -9.81
CA GLY A 531 -37.21 -2.97 -10.99
C GLY A 531 -37.35 -3.78 -12.29
N ALA A 532 -36.69 -4.93 -12.41
CA ALA A 532 -36.83 -5.83 -13.56
C ALA A 532 -38.24 -6.43 -13.65
N ASP A 533 -38.83 -6.83 -12.52
CA ASP A 533 -40.20 -7.34 -12.46
C ASP A 533 -41.21 -6.27 -12.91
N LYS A 534 -41.13 -5.08 -12.29
CA LYS A 534 -41.98 -3.92 -12.65
C LYS A 534 -41.76 -3.45 -14.09
N GLY A 535 -40.52 -3.53 -14.57
CA GLY A 535 -40.10 -3.20 -15.93
C GLY A 535 -40.47 -4.26 -16.96
N GLY A 536 -41.06 -5.39 -16.54
CA GLY A 536 -41.58 -6.42 -17.43
C GLY A 536 -40.52 -7.36 -18.02
N VAL A 537 -39.35 -7.48 -17.38
CA VAL A 537 -38.34 -8.50 -17.70
C VAL A 537 -38.89 -9.87 -17.32
N LYS A 538 -38.58 -10.90 -18.11
CA LYS A 538 -39.08 -12.26 -17.91
C LYS A 538 -37.94 -13.29 -17.91
N PRO A 539 -38.07 -14.41 -17.19
CA PRO A 539 -37.19 -15.56 -17.36
C PRO A 539 -37.13 -15.99 -18.84
N GLY A 540 -35.91 -16.29 -19.32
CA GLY A 540 -35.63 -16.60 -20.73
C GLY A 540 -35.35 -15.38 -21.62
N ASP A 541 -35.54 -14.15 -21.14
CA ASP A 541 -35.07 -12.96 -21.84
C ASP A 541 -33.53 -12.98 -21.94
N ILE A 542 -32.98 -12.56 -23.08
CA ILE A 542 -31.53 -12.40 -23.26
C ILE A 542 -31.20 -10.92 -23.22
N ILE A 543 -30.50 -10.46 -22.19
CA ILE A 543 -30.07 -9.07 -22.05
C ILE A 543 -28.92 -8.81 -23.03
N THR A 544 -29.18 -7.94 -24.01
CA THR A 544 -28.24 -7.63 -25.11
C THR A 544 -27.52 -6.30 -24.89
N ALA A 545 -28.18 -5.32 -24.24
CA ALA A 545 -27.57 -4.06 -23.87
C ALA A 545 -28.22 -3.40 -22.65
N LEU A 546 -27.44 -2.57 -21.96
CA LEU A 546 -27.87 -1.68 -20.88
C LEU A 546 -27.40 -0.26 -21.20
N ASP A 547 -28.33 0.69 -21.32
CA ASP A 547 -28.11 2.05 -21.81
C ASP A 547 -27.33 2.09 -23.12
N GLY A 548 -27.68 1.18 -24.04
CA GLY A 548 -27.04 1.03 -25.34
C GLY A 548 -25.65 0.37 -25.31
N LEU A 549 -25.11 0.02 -24.13
CA LEU A 549 -23.84 -0.69 -24.00
C LEU A 549 -24.03 -2.21 -24.05
N PRO A 550 -23.33 -2.95 -24.92
CA PRO A 550 -23.47 -4.40 -25.02
C PRO A 550 -23.15 -5.16 -23.72
N THR A 551 -24.00 -6.12 -23.36
CA THR A 551 -23.89 -6.91 -22.12
C THR A 551 -23.46 -8.34 -22.41
N ARG A 552 -22.18 -8.53 -22.75
CA ARG A 552 -21.61 -9.82 -23.18
C ARG A 552 -21.25 -10.78 -22.05
N ASP A 553 -21.19 -10.28 -20.83
CA ASP A 553 -20.89 -11.05 -19.63
C ASP A 553 -21.59 -10.42 -18.42
N ILE A 554 -21.65 -11.18 -17.32
CA ILE A 554 -22.23 -10.73 -16.04
C ILE A 554 -21.54 -9.45 -15.54
N GLY A 555 -20.22 -9.34 -15.73
CA GLY A 555 -19.44 -8.17 -15.33
C GLY A 555 -19.80 -6.90 -16.10
N ALA A 556 -20.21 -7.01 -17.37
CA ALA A 556 -20.65 -5.89 -18.19
C ALA A 556 -21.97 -5.30 -17.66
N ILE A 557 -22.92 -6.16 -17.29
CA ILE A 557 -24.16 -5.74 -16.64
C ILE A 557 -23.86 -5.09 -15.29
N GLY A 558 -23.02 -5.72 -14.47
CA GLY A 558 -22.56 -5.18 -13.20
C GLY A 558 -21.96 -3.77 -13.37
N ARG A 559 -20.97 -3.59 -14.26
CA ARG A 559 -20.37 -2.28 -14.55
C ARG A 559 -21.36 -1.24 -15.07
N GLY A 560 -22.40 -1.67 -15.78
CA GLY A 560 -23.49 -0.80 -16.23
C GLY A 560 -24.31 -0.28 -15.05
N VAL A 561 -24.84 -1.21 -14.24
CA VAL A 561 -25.58 -0.91 -13.00
C VAL A 561 -24.80 0.05 -12.09
N MET A 562 -23.50 -0.17 -11.94
CA MET A 562 -22.60 0.62 -11.10
C MET A 562 -22.50 2.12 -11.43
N LYS A 563 -22.94 2.53 -12.63
CA LYS A 563 -22.98 3.94 -13.04
C LYS A 563 -24.17 4.69 -12.47
N HIS A 564 -25.18 3.97 -11.99
CA HIS A 564 -26.45 4.51 -11.55
C HIS A 564 -26.59 4.51 -10.03
N ARG A 565 -27.50 5.34 -9.53
CA ARG A 565 -27.93 5.34 -8.11
C ARG A 565 -29.22 4.56 -7.94
N THR A 566 -29.48 4.09 -6.72
CA THR A 566 -30.79 3.53 -6.38
C THR A 566 -31.91 4.52 -6.71
N GLY A 567 -32.96 4.05 -7.39
CA GLY A 567 -34.11 4.82 -7.87
C GLY A 567 -33.96 5.39 -9.30
N GLU A 568 -32.76 5.39 -9.88
CA GLU A 568 -32.58 5.75 -11.29
C GLU A 568 -33.14 4.67 -12.21
N HIS A 569 -33.55 5.06 -13.42
CA HIS A 569 -34.09 4.15 -14.43
C HIS A 569 -33.10 4.01 -15.58
N VAL A 570 -32.93 2.78 -16.08
CA VAL A 570 -32.04 2.44 -17.19
C VAL A 570 -32.80 1.82 -18.35
N ALA A 571 -32.31 2.00 -19.56
CA ALA A 571 -32.83 1.36 -20.76
C ALA A 571 -32.20 -0.03 -20.94
N LEU A 572 -32.99 -1.08 -20.76
CA LEU A 572 -32.58 -2.47 -20.91
C LEU A 572 -33.08 -3.02 -22.25
N SER A 573 -32.15 -3.37 -23.15
CA SER A 573 -32.49 -4.03 -24.42
C SER A 573 -32.42 -5.54 -24.24
N VAL A 574 -33.57 -6.22 -24.38
CA VAL A 574 -33.67 -7.67 -24.25
C VAL A 574 -34.14 -8.30 -25.55
N ARG A 575 -33.61 -9.49 -25.87
CA ARG A 575 -34.13 -10.35 -26.92
C ARG A 575 -35.08 -11.36 -26.28
N ARG A 576 -36.35 -11.34 -26.70
CA ARG A 576 -37.42 -12.22 -26.23
C ARG A 576 -37.91 -13.05 -27.41
N GLY A 577 -37.45 -14.30 -27.49
CA GLY A 577 -37.64 -15.11 -28.70
C GLY A 577 -36.93 -14.48 -29.90
N ALA A 578 -37.67 -14.12 -30.95
CA ALA A 578 -37.12 -13.48 -32.15
C ALA A 578 -37.16 -11.94 -32.10
N GLU A 579 -37.83 -11.35 -31.11
CA GLU A 579 -38.05 -9.91 -31.03
C GLU A 579 -37.02 -9.23 -30.11
N THR A 580 -36.69 -7.98 -30.43
CA THR A 580 -35.92 -7.09 -29.55
C THR A 580 -36.87 -6.13 -28.86
N VAL A 581 -36.84 -6.10 -27.54
CA VAL A 581 -37.71 -5.29 -26.68
C VAL A 581 -36.85 -4.34 -25.88
N ALA A 582 -37.17 -3.04 -25.92
CA ALA A 582 -36.57 -2.05 -25.05
C ALA A 582 -37.46 -1.87 -23.80
N LEU A 583 -36.89 -2.11 -22.63
CA LEU A 583 -37.55 -2.00 -21.34
C LEU A 583 -36.92 -0.85 -20.54
N THR A 584 -37.73 -0.14 -19.75
CA THR A 584 -37.22 0.80 -18.75
C THR A 584 -37.26 0.11 -17.40
N VAL A 585 -36.10 0.00 -16.74
CA VAL A 585 -35.93 -0.79 -15.52
C VAL A 585 -35.36 0.11 -14.43
N GLU A 586 -36.02 0.13 -13.27
CA GLU A 586 -35.53 0.84 -12.08
C GLU A 586 -34.34 0.09 -11.47
N ILE A 587 -33.29 0.80 -11.09
CA ILE A 587 -32.17 0.27 -10.29
C ILE A 587 -32.59 0.31 -8.82
N GLY A 588 -32.73 -0.85 -8.19
CA GLY A 588 -33.27 -0.96 -6.84
C GLY A 588 -32.37 -1.77 -5.90
N ALA A 589 -32.54 -1.52 -4.60
CA ALA A 589 -32.00 -2.41 -3.57
C ALA A 589 -32.77 -3.75 -3.61
N LEU A 590 -32.06 -4.85 -3.80
CA LEU A 590 -32.62 -6.18 -3.96
C LEU A 590 -32.86 -6.81 -2.59
N ALA A 591 -34.10 -7.16 -2.30
CA ALA A 591 -34.43 -7.92 -1.09
C ALA A 591 -33.68 -9.26 -1.08
N LYS A 592 -33.31 -9.72 0.12
CA LYS A 592 -32.63 -11.02 0.32
C LYS A 592 -33.49 -12.19 -0.11
#